data_AF-A0A2C7AWU7-F1
#
_entry.id   AF-A0A2C7AWU7-F1
#
_cell.length_a   1.000
_cell.length_b   1.000
_cell.length_c   1.000
_cell.angle_alpha   90.00
_cell.angle_beta   90.00
_cell.angle_gamma   90.00
#
_symmetry.space_group_name_H-M   'P 1'
#
loop_
_entity.id
_entity.type
_entity.pdbx_description
1 polymer ?
#
loop_
_entity_poly.entity_id
_entity_poly.type
_entity_poly.pdbx_seq_one_letter_code
_entity_poly.pdbx_strand_id
1 'polypeptide(L)'
;MLLRRYDTTPHENTAEQPNAVREYLLNTAAVYKYIHDQTLHLANQGYTADEIGRRIEVPDQLLKHWYIRPYYGSVEINAHAVYNRYLGYFNGNPINLFPLAEEQFARKFVEYGGSADQVLQRAQADFDAGDYQWAAYAANQVVFTDPGNQRARYLAADALEQLGYQSEPSIWRNAYLQGAEELRHGVDSSQQLIGNQGALLSHVSVESVLDYLAISLDGQKAASDDFELELTVEHPDTGQDAESYLLYLRGGALLYHRIEGSDGTRPHATLLRSQLGALIAGRPVPVGIERDAHDLLGRLQGYLVNLAASSRFNIIEP
;
A
#
# COMPACT_ATOMS: atom_id res chain seq x y z
N MET A 1 6.17 28.50 23.51
CA MET A 1 7.45 28.17 22.86
C MET A 1 7.24 28.35 21.37
N LEU A 2 7.73 29.47 20.83
CA LEU A 2 7.48 29.92 19.46
C LEU A 2 8.00 28.87 18.46
N LEU A 3 7.15 28.48 17.50
CA LEU A 3 7.55 27.79 16.27
C LEU A 3 8.50 28.72 15.51
N ARG A 4 9.81 28.63 15.78
CA ARG A 4 10.81 29.09 14.82
C ARG A 4 10.57 28.27 13.55
N ARG A 5 10.40 28.96 12.41
CA ARG A 5 10.61 28.34 11.11
C ARG A 5 12.00 27.71 11.17
N TYR A 6 12.07 26.39 11.29
CA TYR A 6 13.30 25.70 11.00
C TYR A 6 13.42 25.74 9.48
N ASP A 7 14.14 26.72 8.95
CA ASP A 7 14.70 26.66 7.60
C ASP A 7 15.74 25.52 7.59
N THR A 8 15.27 24.27 7.63
CA THR A 8 16.13 23.09 7.57
C THR A 8 16.70 22.88 6.17
N THR A 9 16.08 23.50 5.17
CA THR A 9 16.47 23.43 3.76
C THR A 9 16.92 24.80 3.28
N PRO A 10 18.17 24.96 2.84
CA PRO A 10 18.61 26.22 2.25
C PRO A 10 17.84 26.55 0.97
N HIS A 11 17.16 27.69 0.95
CA HIS A 11 16.44 28.20 -0.23
C HIS A 11 17.21 29.31 -0.97
N GLU A 12 18.17 29.95 -0.30
CA GLU A 12 19.01 31.01 -0.84
C GLU A 12 20.43 30.94 -0.26
N ASN A 13 21.39 31.59 -0.94
CA ASN A 13 22.74 31.76 -0.41
C ASN A 13 22.80 33.04 0.43
N THR A 14 23.36 32.96 1.63
CA THR A 14 23.59 34.12 2.50
C THR A 14 25.06 34.55 2.48
N ALA A 15 25.38 35.71 3.04
CA ALA A 15 26.77 36.14 3.19
C ALA A 15 27.57 35.15 4.06
N GLU A 16 26.93 34.57 5.08
CA GLU A 16 27.52 33.58 6.00
C GLU A 16 27.62 32.19 5.38
N GLN A 17 26.73 31.85 4.43
CA GLN A 17 26.70 30.58 3.72
C GLN A 17 26.55 30.80 2.20
N PRO A 18 27.60 31.28 1.52
CA PRO A 18 27.52 31.69 0.12
C PRO A 18 27.28 30.53 -0.86
N ASN A 19 27.42 29.28 -0.39
CA ASN A 19 27.25 28.06 -1.18
C ASN A 19 26.14 27.14 -0.64
N ALA A 20 25.29 27.60 0.29
CA ALA A 20 24.32 26.75 1.00
C ALA A 20 23.43 25.94 0.06
N VAL A 21 22.88 26.58 -0.99
CA VAL A 21 22.00 25.93 -1.96
C VAL A 21 22.77 24.88 -2.77
N ARG A 22 23.99 25.20 -3.20
CA ARG A 22 24.82 24.27 -3.96
C ARG A 22 25.19 23.04 -3.12
N GLU A 23 25.59 23.24 -1.87
CA GLU A 23 25.92 22.14 -0.96
C GLU A 23 24.70 21.28 -0.65
N TYR A 24 23.55 21.89 -0.39
CA TYR A 24 22.29 21.16 -0.20
C TYR A 24 21.95 20.26 -1.40
N LEU A 25 22.00 20.81 -2.62
CA LEU A 25 21.70 20.06 -3.84
C LEU A 25 22.71 18.93 -4.07
N LEU A 26 24.00 19.18 -3.85
CA LEU A 26 25.03 18.16 -4.02
C LEU A 26 24.95 17.07 -2.96
N ASN A 27 24.71 17.41 -1.70
CA ASN A 27 24.56 16.43 -0.62
C ASN A 27 23.32 15.57 -0.83
N THR A 28 22.21 16.19 -1.23
CA THR A 28 20.97 15.48 -1.56
C THR A 28 21.18 14.54 -2.75
N ALA A 29 21.81 15.01 -3.83
CA ALA A 29 22.14 14.14 -4.97
C ALA A 29 23.08 13.00 -4.58
N ALA A 30 24.08 13.29 -3.75
CA ALA A 30 25.05 12.31 -3.28
C ALA A 30 24.41 11.21 -2.43
N VAL A 31 23.53 11.54 -1.48
CA VAL A 31 22.91 10.51 -0.63
C VAL A 31 21.99 9.58 -1.43
N TYR A 32 21.19 10.11 -2.36
CA TYR A 32 20.34 9.26 -3.20
C TYR A 32 21.16 8.37 -4.13
N LYS A 33 22.21 8.92 -4.77
CA LYS A 33 23.11 8.14 -5.62
C LYS A 33 23.86 7.09 -4.82
N TYR A 34 24.27 7.41 -3.59
CA TYR A 34 24.96 6.49 -2.70
C TYR A 34 24.06 5.32 -2.31
N ILE A 35 22.84 5.58 -1.83
CA ILE A 35 21.88 4.52 -1.48
C ILE A 35 21.65 3.62 -2.70
N HIS A 36 21.38 4.21 -3.86
CA HIS A 36 21.20 3.47 -5.10
C HIS A 36 22.40 2.55 -5.44
N ASP A 37 23.59 3.14 -5.58
CA ASP A 37 24.76 2.42 -6.06
C ASP A 37 25.26 1.38 -5.04
N GLN A 38 25.24 1.73 -3.75
CA GLN A 38 25.73 0.82 -2.72
C GLN A 38 24.76 -0.33 -2.45
N THR A 39 23.45 -0.11 -2.62
CA THR A 39 22.50 -1.23 -2.67
C THR A 39 22.86 -2.20 -3.80
N LEU A 40 23.07 -1.70 -5.02
CA LEU A 40 23.42 -2.57 -6.16
C LEU A 40 24.81 -3.19 -6.01
N HIS A 41 25.75 -2.48 -5.39
CA HIS A 41 27.07 -3.02 -5.07
C HIS A 41 26.95 -4.23 -4.13
N LEU A 42 26.22 -4.09 -3.02
CA LEU A 42 25.98 -5.17 -2.06
C LEU A 42 25.15 -6.30 -2.67
N ALA A 43 24.15 -6.00 -3.50
CA ALA A 43 23.39 -7.01 -4.21
C ALA A 43 24.28 -7.85 -5.15
N ASN A 44 25.21 -7.22 -5.87
CA ASN A 44 26.19 -7.93 -6.70
C ASN A 44 27.23 -8.73 -5.88
N GLN A 45 27.35 -8.47 -4.58
CA GLN A 45 28.11 -9.31 -3.65
C GLN A 45 27.30 -10.50 -3.10
N GLY A 46 26.03 -10.62 -3.50
CA GLY A 46 25.15 -11.73 -3.11
C GLY A 46 24.31 -11.46 -1.87
N TYR A 47 24.28 -10.22 -1.35
CA TYR A 47 23.39 -9.87 -0.25
C TYR A 47 21.95 -9.69 -0.71
N THR A 48 21.02 -10.21 0.07
CA THR A 48 19.57 -10.03 -0.12
C THR A 48 19.10 -8.64 0.33
N ALA A 49 17.86 -8.26 -0.02
CA ALA A 49 17.31 -6.97 0.37
C ALA A 49 17.37 -6.72 1.90
N ASP A 50 16.94 -7.70 2.71
CA ASP A 50 16.96 -7.63 4.19
C ASP A 50 18.38 -7.45 4.72
N GLU A 51 19.33 -8.18 4.14
CA GLU A 51 20.74 -8.12 4.52
C GLU A 51 21.39 -6.79 4.15
N ILE A 52 21.01 -6.20 3.02
CA ILE A 52 21.47 -4.90 2.57
C ILE A 52 20.94 -3.81 3.50
N GLY A 53 19.63 -3.84 3.81
CA GLY A 53 19.02 -2.88 4.74
C GLY A 53 19.75 -2.83 6.08
N ARG A 54 20.24 -3.98 6.57
CA ARG A 54 21.03 -4.08 7.83
C ARG A 54 22.50 -3.66 7.70
N ARG A 55 23.05 -3.53 6.49
CA ARG A 55 24.48 -3.31 6.23
C ARG A 55 24.81 -1.95 5.63
N ILE A 56 23.86 -1.36 4.91
CA ILE A 56 24.12 -0.13 4.17
C ILE A 56 24.20 1.06 5.14
N GLU A 57 25.38 1.68 5.19
CA GLU A 57 25.65 2.84 6.02
C GLU A 57 25.94 4.05 5.14
N VAL A 58 25.16 5.12 5.29
CA VAL A 58 25.46 6.41 4.66
C VAL A 58 26.61 7.07 5.40
N PRO A 59 27.63 7.62 4.72
CA PRO A 59 28.76 8.25 5.38
C PRO A 59 28.35 9.39 6.32
N ASP A 60 28.99 9.46 7.51
CA ASP A 60 28.74 10.49 8.53
C ASP A 60 28.85 11.93 7.98
N GLN A 61 29.72 12.13 6.99
CA GLN A 61 29.88 13.42 6.32
C GLN A 61 28.59 13.91 5.66
N LEU A 62 27.71 13.01 5.21
CA LEU A 62 26.38 13.34 4.70
C LEU A 62 25.36 13.39 5.84
N LEU A 63 25.37 12.41 6.76
CA LEU A 63 24.38 12.30 7.84
C LEU A 63 24.44 13.42 8.88
N LYS A 64 25.57 14.13 9.01
CA LYS A 64 25.67 15.30 9.89
C LYS A 64 24.77 16.48 9.46
N HIS A 65 24.25 16.46 8.24
CA HIS A 65 23.35 17.49 7.73
C HIS A 65 21.90 17.12 8.04
N TRP A 66 21.18 18.01 8.75
CA TRP A 66 19.79 17.78 9.18
C TRP A 66 18.84 17.37 8.06
N TYR A 67 18.98 17.93 6.87
CA TYR A 67 18.15 17.61 5.70
C TYR A 67 18.46 16.25 5.05
N ILE A 68 19.49 15.54 5.51
CA ILE A 68 19.84 14.18 5.06
C ILE A 68 19.38 13.11 6.06
N ARG A 69 19.04 13.50 7.30
CA ARG A 69 18.58 12.56 8.33
C ARG A 69 17.27 11.86 7.89
N PRO A 70 17.10 10.57 8.24
CA PRO A 70 15.98 9.75 7.77
C PRO A 70 14.67 10.03 8.52
N TYR A 71 14.18 11.28 8.51
CA TYR A 71 12.97 11.62 9.27
C TYR A 71 11.68 11.10 8.66
N TYR A 72 11.61 10.98 7.33
CA TYR A 72 10.42 10.48 6.64
C TYR A 72 10.65 9.05 6.17
N GLY A 73 11.45 8.87 5.13
CA GLY A 73 11.96 7.56 4.72
C GLY A 73 13.21 7.17 5.51
N SER A 74 13.62 5.91 5.37
CA SER A 74 14.84 5.39 5.99
C SER A 74 15.83 4.89 4.92
N VAL A 75 17.11 4.83 5.28
CA VAL A 75 18.18 4.32 4.39
C VAL A 75 17.88 2.86 4.02
N GLU A 76 17.40 2.09 4.98
CA GLU A 76 17.06 0.68 4.89
C GLU A 76 15.86 0.44 3.97
N ILE A 77 14.74 1.17 4.15
CA ILE A 77 13.57 1.07 3.25
C ILE A 77 13.97 1.43 1.82
N ASN A 78 14.75 2.50 1.64
CA ASN A 78 15.15 2.95 0.31
C ASN A 78 16.08 1.94 -0.37
N ALA A 79 16.99 1.32 0.39
CA ALA A 79 17.82 0.23 -0.12
C ALA A 79 16.98 -1.00 -0.53
N HIS A 80 15.99 -1.38 0.27
CA HIS A 80 15.02 -2.41 -0.11
C HIS A 80 14.30 -2.07 -1.41
N ALA A 81 13.83 -0.83 -1.55
CA ALA A 81 13.12 -0.39 -2.74
C ALA A 81 14.01 -0.41 -3.99
N VAL A 82 15.28 -0.01 -3.86
CA VAL A 82 16.26 -0.14 -4.95
C VAL A 82 16.49 -1.60 -5.31
N TYR A 83 16.70 -2.49 -4.34
CA TYR A 83 16.85 -3.92 -4.61
C TYR A 83 15.62 -4.46 -5.37
N ASN A 84 14.41 -4.20 -4.87
CA ASN A 84 13.16 -4.68 -5.47
C ASN A 84 12.95 -4.13 -6.89
N ARG A 85 13.35 -2.88 -7.15
CA ARG A 85 13.29 -2.29 -8.49
C ARG A 85 14.12 -3.07 -9.51
N TYR A 86 15.27 -3.60 -9.12
CA TYR A 86 16.22 -4.26 -10.05
C TYR A 86 16.11 -5.78 -10.06
N LEU A 87 15.83 -6.40 -8.92
CA LEU A 87 15.87 -7.85 -8.74
C LEU A 87 14.51 -8.46 -8.36
N GLY A 88 13.52 -7.61 -8.09
CA GLY A 88 12.20 -8.04 -7.65
C GLY A 88 12.17 -8.52 -6.20
N TYR A 89 11.06 -9.16 -5.83
CA TYR A 89 10.76 -9.57 -4.46
C TYR A 89 11.52 -10.84 -4.04
N PHE A 90 11.89 -11.70 -5.00
CA PHE A 90 12.48 -13.00 -4.70
C PHE A 90 13.95 -12.86 -4.33
N ASN A 91 14.31 -13.31 -3.13
CA ASN A 91 15.66 -13.17 -2.58
C ASN A 91 16.64 -14.28 -3.00
N GLY A 92 16.27 -15.14 -3.95
CA GLY A 92 17.13 -16.21 -4.47
C GLY A 92 17.10 -17.51 -3.65
N ASN A 93 16.60 -17.49 -2.41
CA ASN A 93 16.49 -18.70 -1.59
C ASN A 93 15.19 -19.48 -1.93
N PRO A 94 15.25 -20.73 -2.42
CA PRO A 94 14.08 -21.48 -2.88
C PRO A 94 12.97 -21.68 -1.84
N ILE A 95 13.29 -21.68 -0.55
CA ILE A 95 12.25 -21.79 0.50
C ILE A 95 11.28 -20.59 0.50
N ASN A 96 11.70 -19.45 -0.08
CA ASN A 96 10.91 -18.23 -0.17
C ASN A 96 10.21 -18.08 -1.54
N LEU A 97 10.32 -19.08 -2.43
CA LEU A 97 9.68 -19.02 -3.76
C LEU A 97 8.15 -19.11 -3.65
N PHE A 98 7.69 -19.96 -2.73
CA PHE A 98 6.28 -20.12 -2.39
C PHE A 98 6.17 -20.32 -0.87
N PRO A 99 6.26 -19.24 -0.09
CA PRO A 99 6.28 -19.32 1.36
C PRO A 99 4.96 -19.84 1.91
N LEU A 100 4.99 -20.40 3.12
CA LEU A 100 3.78 -20.73 3.87
C LEU A 100 2.96 -19.47 4.12
N ALA A 101 1.63 -19.61 4.14
CA ALA A 101 0.76 -18.56 4.67
C ALA A 101 1.14 -18.26 6.13
N GLU A 102 1.08 -16.99 6.54
CA GLU A 102 1.59 -16.54 7.84
C GLU A 102 1.01 -17.32 9.02
N GLU A 103 -0.30 -17.55 9.03
CA GLU A 103 -0.95 -18.38 10.05
C GLU A 103 -0.44 -19.82 10.11
N GLN A 104 -0.10 -20.42 8.96
CA GLN A 104 0.41 -21.79 8.92
C GLN A 104 1.81 -21.86 9.51
N PHE A 105 2.65 -20.87 9.18
CA PHE A 105 3.97 -20.74 9.78
C PHE A 105 3.88 -20.50 11.28
N ALA A 106 3.04 -19.56 11.72
CA ALA A 106 2.82 -19.21 13.12
C ALA A 106 2.43 -20.42 13.97
N ARG A 107 1.44 -21.21 13.50
CA ARG A 107 1.03 -22.46 14.17
C ARG A 107 2.19 -23.44 14.37
N LYS A 108 3.01 -23.65 13.34
CA LYS A 108 4.17 -24.55 13.42
C LYS A 108 5.30 -23.97 14.28
N PHE A 109 5.51 -22.66 14.25
CA PHE A 109 6.46 -21.98 15.13
C PHE A 109 6.10 -22.20 16.61
N VAL A 110 4.83 -22.02 16.98
CA VAL A 110 4.36 -22.23 18.36
C VAL A 110 4.45 -23.71 18.76
N GLU A 111 4.14 -24.64 17.86
CA GLU A 111 4.32 -26.09 18.08
C GLU A 111 5.80 -26.43 18.36
N TYR A 112 6.74 -25.89 17.56
CA TYR A 112 8.17 -26.09 17.77
C TYR A 112 8.69 -25.40 19.04
N GLY A 113 8.07 -24.28 19.42
CA GLY A 113 8.31 -23.59 20.68
C GLY A 113 7.75 -24.32 21.91
N GLY A 114 7.01 -25.41 21.71
CA GLY A 114 6.43 -26.26 22.75
C GLY A 114 4.99 -25.87 23.13
N SER A 115 4.75 -24.60 23.45
CA SER A 115 3.41 -24.05 23.65
C SER A 115 3.40 -22.52 23.54
N ALA A 116 2.21 -21.93 23.40
CA ALA A 116 2.05 -20.48 23.45
C ALA A 116 2.66 -19.87 24.73
N ASP A 117 2.41 -20.48 25.89
CA ASP A 117 2.98 -20.00 27.17
C ASP A 117 4.50 -20.05 27.21
N GLN A 118 5.12 -21.09 26.66
CA GLN A 118 6.57 -21.23 26.61
C GLN A 118 7.20 -20.22 25.64
N VAL A 119 6.57 -19.97 24.49
CA VAL A 119 6.98 -18.93 23.56
C VAL A 119 6.89 -17.55 24.22
N LEU A 120 5.76 -17.23 24.87
CA LEU A 120 5.57 -15.94 25.55
C LEU A 120 6.50 -15.77 26.75
N GLN A 121 6.86 -16.84 27.46
CA GLN A 121 7.85 -16.76 28.53
C GLN A 121 9.22 -16.34 27.99
N ARG A 122 9.65 -16.92 26.86
CA ARG A 122 10.93 -16.56 26.22
C ARG A 122 10.88 -15.16 25.63
N ALA A 123 9.81 -14.83 24.90
CA ALA A 123 9.59 -13.50 24.35
C ALA A 123 9.57 -12.41 25.44
N GLN A 124 9.04 -12.69 26.63
CA GLN A 124 9.12 -11.77 27.77
C GLN A 124 10.57 -11.58 28.24
N ALA A 125 11.36 -12.66 28.31
CA ALA A 125 12.77 -12.55 28.68
C ALA A 125 13.56 -11.73 27.64
N ASP A 126 13.25 -11.89 26.36
CA ASP A 126 13.83 -11.09 25.27
C ASP A 126 13.42 -9.60 25.41
N PHE A 127 12.15 -9.34 25.74
CA PHE A 127 11.67 -7.98 26.02
C PHE A 127 12.41 -7.35 27.21
N ASP A 128 12.53 -8.09 28.32
CA ASP A 128 13.20 -7.63 29.54
C ASP A 128 14.70 -7.37 29.30
N ALA A 129 15.31 -8.07 28.34
CA ALA A 129 16.69 -7.85 27.90
C ALA A 129 16.86 -6.68 26.91
N GLY A 130 15.76 -6.11 26.40
CA GLY A 130 15.77 -5.03 25.41
C GLY A 130 15.76 -5.50 23.95
N ASP A 131 15.60 -6.81 23.70
CA ASP A 131 15.53 -7.41 22.36
C ASP A 131 14.12 -7.28 21.76
N TYR A 132 13.60 -6.05 21.72
CA TYR A 132 12.21 -5.73 21.40
C TYR A 132 11.76 -6.27 20.04
N GLN A 133 12.64 -6.24 19.02
CA GLN A 133 12.30 -6.77 17.70
C GLN A 133 12.02 -8.27 17.73
N TRP A 134 12.81 -9.02 18.51
CA TRP A 134 12.63 -10.46 18.64
C TRP A 134 11.42 -10.80 19.52
N ALA A 135 11.24 -10.08 20.63
CA ALA A 135 10.06 -10.19 21.47
C ALA A 135 8.76 -9.95 20.68
N ALA A 136 8.71 -8.89 19.87
CA ALA A 136 7.58 -8.59 19.00
C ALA A 136 7.33 -9.71 17.99
N TYR A 137 8.37 -10.19 17.30
CA TYR A 137 8.24 -11.27 16.32
C TYR A 137 7.69 -12.56 16.94
N ALA A 138 8.25 -12.99 18.07
CA ALA A 138 7.86 -14.21 18.76
C ALA A 138 6.44 -14.13 19.34
N ALA A 139 6.08 -13.01 19.98
CA ALA A 139 4.73 -12.78 20.49
C ALA A 139 3.71 -12.72 19.34
N ASN A 140 4.06 -12.12 18.20
CA ASN A 140 3.20 -12.07 17.02
C ASN A 140 2.88 -13.46 16.45
N GLN A 141 3.82 -14.42 16.50
CA GLN A 141 3.51 -15.80 16.11
C GLN A 141 2.40 -16.43 16.98
N VAL A 142 2.30 -16.03 18.25
CA VAL A 142 1.20 -16.47 19.12
C VAL A 142 -0.10 -15.75 18.75
N VAL A 143 -0.06 -14.43 18.46
CA VAL A 143 -1.24 -13.67 17.99
C VAL A 143 -1.81 -14.26 16.69
N PHE A 144 -0.97 -14.59 15.72
CA PHE A 144 -1.39 -15.19 14.45
C PHE A 144 -1.89 -16.65 14.59
N THR A 145 -1.61 -17.30 15.72
CA THR A 145 -2.13 -18.63 16.04
C THR A 145 -3.46 -18.54 16.81
N ASP A 146 -3.56 -17.59 17.75
CA ASP A 146 -4.70 -17.35 18.61
C ASP A 146 -4.87 -15.82 18.81
N PRO A 147 -5.66 -15.15 17.95
CA PRO A 147 -5.85 -13.70 18.01
C PRO A 147 -6.52 -13.24 19.32
N GLY A 148 -7.20 -14.15 20.03
CA GLY A 148 -7.82 -13.90 21.33
C GLY A 148 -6.84 -13.91 22.51
N ASN A 149 -5.58 -14.28 22.30
CA ASN A 149 -4.59 -14.35 23.37
C ASN A 149 -4.12 -12.96 23.83
N GLN A 150 -4.80 -12.40 24.83
CA GLN A 150 -4.50 -11.05 25.34
C GLN A 150 -3.06 -10.87 25.82
N ARG A 151 -2.46 -11.92 26.42
CA ARG A 151 -1.06 -11.84 26.89
C ARG A 151 -0.09 -11.68 25.73
N ALA A 152 -0.30 -12.42 24.63
CA ALA A 152 0.50 -12.28 23.41
C ALA A 152 0.34 -10.90 22.79
N ARG A 153 -0.91 -10.43 22.68
CA ARG A 153 -1.22 -9.10 22.11
C ARG A 153 -0.52 -7.98 22.88
N TYR A 154 -0.61 -7.98 24.22
CA TYR A 154 0.00 -6.93 25.03
C TYR A 154 1.52 -6.98 24.99
N LEU A 155 2.14 -8.17 25.04
CA LEU A 155 3.59 -8.28 24.92
C LEU A 155 4.09 -7.79 23.55
N ALA A 156 3.39 -8.17 22.46
CA ALA A 156 3.70 -7.65 21.13
C ALA A 156 3.51 -6.13 21.06
N ALA A 157 2.42 -5.60 21.62
CA ALA A 157 2.15 -4.16 21.64
C ALA A 157 3.24 -3.37 22.41
N ASP A 158 3.65 -3.86 23.59
CA ASP A 158 4.68 -3.21 24.38
C ASP A 158 6.03 -3.23 23.65
N ALA A 159 6.37 -4.34 22.98
CA ALA A 159 7.58 -4.45 22.18
C ALA A 159 7.57 -3.51 20.97
N LEU A 160 6.46 -3.43 20.23
CA LEU A 160 6.29 -2.47 19.13
C LEU A 160 6.36 -1.02 19.65
N GLU A 161 5.77 -0.71 20.79
CA GLU A 161 5.83 0.62 21.38
C GLU A 161 7.28 1.05 21.67
N GLN A 162 8.11 0.16 22.23
CA GLN A 162 9.54 0.44 22.45
C GLN A 162 10.29 0.68 21.13
N LEU A 163 10.03 -0.13 20.09
CA LEU A 163 10.59 0.10 18.75
C LEU A 163 10.14 1.45 18.17
N GLY A 164 8.89 1.84 18.41
CA GLY A 164 8.34 3.14 18.03
C GLY A 164 9.06 4.30 18.72
N TYR A 165 9.39 4.18 20.01
CA TYR A 165 10.16 5.21 20.74
C TYR A 165 11.61 5.33 20.29
N GLN A 166 12.21 4.25 19.80
CA GLN A 166 13.58 4.24 19.29
C GLN A 166 13.69 4.66 17.82
N SER A 167 12.57 4.73 17.11
CA SER A 167 12.54 5.05 15.67
C SER A 167 12.75 6.54 15.42
N GLU A 168 13.81 6.86 14.68
CA GLU A 168 13.98 8.20 14.09
C GLU A 168 13.03 8.47 12.90
N PRO A 169 12.80 7.52 11.97
CA PRO A 169 11.87 7.73 10.87
C PRO A 169 10.42 7.76 11.37
N SER A 170 9.68 8.80 10.99
CA SER A 170 8.28 8.98 11.37
C SER A 170 7.39 7.86 10.86
N ILE A 171 7.70 7.30 9.68
CA ILE A 171 6.95 6.18 9.10
C ILE A 171 7.05 4.95 10.02
N TRP A 172 8.24 4.62 10.52
CA TRP A 172 8.45 3.48 11.42
C TRP A 172 7.75 3.72 12.76
N ARG A 173 8.00 4.88 13.38
CA ARG A 173 7.35 5.26 14.62
C ARG A 173 5.83 5.12 14.53
N ASN A 174 5.22 5.69 13.50
CA ASN A 174 3.77 5.67 13.35
C ASN A 174 3.25 4.26 13.10
N ALA A 175 3.92 3.45 12.27
CA ALA A 175 3.52 2.07 12.02
C ALA A 175 3.59 1.21 13.28
N TYR A 176 4.69 1.32 14.04
CA TYR A 176 4.86 0.58 15.29
C TYR A 176 3.82 0.97 16.34
N LEU A 177 3.58 2.26 16.54
CA LEU A 177 2.61 2.74 17.53
C LEU A 177 1.16 2.41 17.11
N GLN A 178 0.84 2.47 15.82
CA GLN A 178 -0.47 2.07 15.32
C GLN A 178 -0.70 0.56 15.51
N GLY A 179 0.30 -0.28 15.23
CA GLY A 179 0.22 -1.71 15.48
C GLY A 179 0.03 -2.04 16.96
N ALA A 180 0.72 -1.32 17.85
CA ALA A 180 0.53 -1.46 19.30
C ALA A 180 -0.89 -1.06 19.74
N GLU A 181 -1.43 0.02 19.17
CA GLU A 181 -2.80 0.50 19.44
C GLU A 181 -3.84 -0.53 19.00
N GLU A 182 -3.73 -1.08 17.79
CA GLU A 182 -4.64 -2.11 17.27
C GLU A 182 -4.53 -3.42 18.06
N LEU A 183 -3.34 -3.82 18.50
CA LEU A 183 -3.17 -4.97 19.37
C LEU A 183 -3.86 -4.78 20.73
N ARG A 184 -3.90 -3.56 21.26
CA ARG A 184 -4.53 -3.27 22.57
C ARG A 184 -6.04 -3.11 22.47
N HIS A 185 -6.53 -2.48 21.41
CA HIS A 185 -7.92 -2.02 21.33
C HIS A 185 -8.72 -2.59 20.15
N GLY A 186 -8.07 -3.32 19.23
CA GLY A 186 -8.63 -3.73 17.96
C GLY A 186 -8.68 -2.59 16.94
N VAL A 187 -9.06 -2.90 15.71
CA VAL A 187 -9.24 -1.90 14.66
C VAL A 187 -10.46 -1.04 14.96
N ASP A 188 -10.28 0.28 15.12
CA ASP A 188 -11.37 1.22 15.37
C ASP A 188 -12.30 1.29 14.14
N SER A 189 -13.52 0.77 14.31
CA SER A 189 -14.57 0.76 13.28
C SER A 189 -15.42 2.05 13.27
N SER A 190 -15.20 2.99 14.21
CA SER A 190 -15.99 4.21 14.36
C SER A 190 -15.52 5.38 13.49
N GLN A 191 -14.22 5.46 13.14
CA GLN A 191 -13.70 6.53 12.29
C GLN A 191 -14.04 6.28 10.82
N GLN A 192 -15.07 6.92 10.26
CA GLN A 192 -15.31 6.87 8.83
C GLN A 192 -14.11 7.44 8.07
N LEU A 193 -13.51 6.63 7.18
CA LEU A 193 -12.67 7.17 6.12
C LEU A 193 -13.57 8.08 5.26
N ILE A 194 -13.38 9.39 5.39
CA ILE A 194 -14.06 10.40 4.59
C ILE A 194 -13.47 10.34 3.17
N GLY A 195 -13.86 9.32 2.41
CA GLY A 195 -13.51 9.20 1.00
C GLY A 195 -14.62 9.79 0.14
N ASN A 196 -14.44 11.01 -0.37
CA ASN A 196 -15.33 11.56 -1.40
C ASN A 196 -15.01 10.92 -2.77
N GLN A 197 -15.19 9.60 -2.87
CA GLN A 197 -14.84 8.80 -4.04
C GLN A 197 -15.52 9.33 -5.30
N GLY A 198 -16.77 9.81 -5.20
CA GLY A 198 -17.48 10.43 -6.31
C GLY A 198 -16.79 11.69 -6.86
N ALA A 199 -16.27 12.57 -5.99
CA ALA A 199 -15.56 13.77 -6.43
C ALA A 199 -14.14 13.48 -6.91
N LEU A 200 -13.45 12.47 -6.36
CA LEU A 200 -12.15 12.06 -6.90
C LEU A 200 -12.32 11.44 -8.30
N LEU A 201 -13.33 10.59 -8.45
CA LEU A 201 -13.64 9.94 -9.70
C LEU A 201 -14.05 10.93 -10.79
N SER A 202 -14.44 12.17 -10.50
CA SER A 202 -14.71 13.18 -11.54
C SER A 202 -13.47 13.92 -12.05
N HIS A 203 -12.29 13.73 -11.43
CA HIS A 203 -11.04 14.43 -11.77
C HIS A 203 -9.99 13.54 -12.44
N VAL A 204 -10.25 12.24 -12.58
CA VAL A 204 -9.39 11.28 -13.28
C VAL A 204 -9.92 10.99 -14.69
N SER A 205 -9.07 10.45 -15.59
CA SER A 205 -9.51 10.12 -16.96
C SER A 205 -10.57 9.01 -16.96
N VAL A 206 -11.32 8.86 -18.07
CA VAL A 206 -12.30 7.78 -18.20
C VAL A 206 -11.60 6.41 -18.14
N GLU A 207 -10.43 6.27 -18.74
CA GLU A 207 -9.61 5.05 -18.69
C GLU A 207 -9.28 4.65 -17.24
N SER A 208 -8.84 5.60 -16.39
CA SER A 208 -8.56 5.30 -14.98
C SER A 208 -9.82 4.84 -14.22
N VAL A 209 -11.00 5.32 -14.61
CA VAL A 209 -12.27 4.89 -14.03
C VAL A 209 -12.65 3.49 -14.51
N LEU A 210 -12.40 3.16 -15.78
CA LEU A 210 -12.59 1.81 -16.33
C LEU A 210 -11.59 0.81 -15.71
N ASP A 211 -10.34 1.21 -15.49
CA ASP A 211 -9.36 0.41 -14.75
C ASP A 211 -9.83 0.14 -13.33
N TYR A 212 -10.35 1.16 -12.63
CA TYR A 212 -10.89 1.00 -11.28
C TYR A 212 -12.13 0.10 -11.24
N LEU A 213 -13.00 0.21 -12.26
CA LEU A 213 -14.14 -0.68 -12.44
C LEU A 213 -13.69 -2.14 -12.64
N ALA A 214 -12.65 -2.37 -13.44
CA ALA A 214 -12.06 -3.70 -13.63
C ALA A 214 -11.41 -4.24 -12.33
N ILE A 215 -10.75 -3.39 -11.54
CA ILE A 215 -10.18 -3.76 -10.23
C ILE A 215 -11.27 -4.12 -9.22
N SER A 216 -12.40 -3.42 -9.26
CA SER A 216 -13.52 -3.61 -8.33
C SER A 216 -14.38 -4.84 -8.67
N LEU A 217 -14.11 -5.53 -9.78
CA LEU A 217 -14.88 -6.68 -10.24
C LEU A 217 -14.51 -7.97 -9.50
N ASP A 218 -15.51 -8.70 -9.00
CA ASP A 218 -15.36 -10.08 -8.55
C ASP A 218 -15.29 -11.02 -9.76
N GLY A 219 -14.08 -11.28 -10.23
CA GLY A 219 -13.85 -12.11 -11.42
C GLY A 219 -14.37 -13.54 -11.29
N GLN A 220 -14.43 -14.12 -10.08
CA GLN A 220 -14.98 -15.47 -9.91
C GLN A 220 -16.49 -15.49 -10.10
N LYS A 221 -17.21 -14.47 -9.61
CA LYS A 221 -18.66 -14.34 -9.85
C LYS A 221 -18.99 -14.05 -11.31
N ALA A 222 -18.11 -13.31 -11.99
CA ALA A 222 -18.24 -12.96 -13.40
C ALA A 222 -17.67 -14.04 -14.35
N ALA A 223 -17.09 -15.12 -13.84
CA ALA A 223 -16.29 -16.05 -14.64
C ALA A 223 -17.04 -16.76 -15.78
N SER A 224 -18.34 -17.00 -15.59
CA SER A 224 -19.19 -17.67 -16.59
C SER A 224 -19.94 -16.70 -17.49
N ASP A 225 -19.70 -15.40 -17.34
CA ASP A 225 -20.49 -14.36 -17.96
C ASP A 225 -19.66 -13.57 -18.97
N ASP A 226 -19.92 -13.78 -20.26
CA ASP A 226 -19.20 -13.16 -21.35
C ASP A 226 -20.12 -12.21 -22.12
N PHE A 227 -19.69 -10.96 -22.34
CA PHE A 227 -20.44 -10.00 -23.15
C PHE A 227 -19.57 -8.89 -23.75
N GLU A 228 -20.12 -8.21 -24.76
CA GLU A 228 -19.57 -6.99 -25.35
C GLU A 228 -20.55 -5.83 -25.15
N LEU A 229 -20.03 -4.64 -24.85
CA LEU A 229 -20.82 -3.43 -24.63
C LEU A 229 -20.08 -2.21 -25.19
N GLU A 230 -20.73 -1.42 -26.02
CA GLU A 230 -20.23 -0.10 -26.39
C GLU A 230 -20.68 0.94 -25.35
N LEU A 231 -19.72 1.69 -24.83
CA LEU A 231 -19.95 2.73 -23.84
C LEU A 231 -19.50 4.07 -24.40
N THR A 232 -20.38 5.06 -24.44
CA THR A 232 -20.03 6.45 -24.72
C THR A 232 -20.17 7.27 -23.46
N VAL A 233 -19.15 8.07 -23.14
CA VAL A 233 -19.09 8.90 -21.95
C VAL A 233 -19.16 10.37 -22.35
N GLU A 234 -20.14 11.10 -21.84
CA GLU A 234 -20.35 12.52 -22.11
C GLU A 234 -19.88 13.40 -20.95
N HIS A 235 -19.34 14.58 -21.30
CA HIS A 235 -18.71 15.51 -20.37
C HIS A 235 -19.41 16.89 -20.39
N PRO A 236 -20.70 16.99 -20.01
CA PRO A 236 -21.48 18.22 -20.15
C PRO A 236 -20.92 19.38 -19.30
N ASP A 237 -20.26 19.07 -18.19
CA ASP A 237 -19.76 20.07 -17.24
C ASP A 237 -18.42 20.69 -17.64
N THR A 238 -17.63 20.02 -18.49
CA THR A 238 -16.28 20.46 -18.89
C THR A 238 -16.18 20.89 -20.36
N GLY A 239 -17.21 20.60 -21.17
CA GLY A 239 -17.21 20.89 -22.61
C GLY A 239 -16.21 20.05 -23.41
N GLN A 240 -15.69 18.97 -22.82
CA GLN A 240 -14.87 17.98 -23.53
C GLN A 240 -15.74 17.15 -24.49
N ASP A 241 -15.13 16.70 -25.59
CA ASP A 241 -15.79 15.79 -26.52
C ASP A 241 -16.15 14.46 -25.84
N ALA A 242 -17.22 13.82 -26.31
CA ALA A 242 -17.60 12.52 -25.83
C ALA A 242 -16.53 11.47 -26.17
N GLU A 243 -16.32 10.52 -25.27
CA GLU A 243 -15.34 9.45 -25.42
C GLU A 243 -16.04 8.10 -25.51
N SER A 244 -15.75 7.32 -26.56
CA SER A 244 -16.37 6.01 -26.77
C SER A 244 -15.38 4.87 -26.53
N TYR A 245 -15.87 3.79 -25.94
CA TYR A 245 -15.11 2.59 -25.58
C TYR A 245 -15.90 1.34 -25.92
N LEU A 246 -15.20 0.28 -26.28
CA LEU A 246 -15.78 -1.07 -26.37
C LEU A 246 -15.25 -1.90 -25.21
N LEU A 247 -16.19 -2.39 -24.39
CA LEU A 247 -15.94 -3.18 -23.19
C LEU A 247 -16.16 -4.66 -23.52
N TYR A 248 -15.28 -5.51 -23.00
CA TYR A 248 -15.43 -6.96 -23.04
C TYR A 248 -15.37 -7.50 -21.62
N LEU A 249 -16.41 -8.19 -21.19
CA LEU A 249 -16.29 -9.12 -20.07
C LEU A 249 -15.98 -10.50 -20.65
N ARG A 250 -14.85 -11.08 -20.25
CA ARG A 250 -14.44 -12.41 -20.71
C ARG A 250 -13.79 -13.20 -19.58
N GLY A 251 -14.41 -14.31 -19.20
CA GLY A 251 -13.86 -15.19 -18.16
C GLY A 251 -13.64 -14.47 -16.82
N GLY A 252 -14.48 -13.48 -16.51
CA GLY A 252 -14.36 -12.67 -15.30
C GLY A 252 -13.34 -11.52 -15.35
N ALA A 253 -12.71 -11.26 -16.51
CA ALA A 253 -11.86 -10.09 -16.72
C ALA A 253 -12.61 -9.03 -17.54
N LEU A 254 -12.59 -7.78 -17.08
CA LEU A 254 -13.09 -6.63 -17.82
C LEU A 254 -11.94 -6.00 -18.63
N LEU A 255 -12.10 -5.95 -19.94
CA LEU A 255 -11.19 -5.31 -20.89
C LEU A 255 -11.90 -4.13 -21.54
N TYR A 256 -11.15 -3.13 -21.98
CA TYR A 256 -11.69 -2.04 -22.79
C TYR A 256 -10.67 -1.55 -23.82
N HIS A 257 -11.15 -0.95 -24.90
CA HIS A 257 -10.35 -0.13 -25.80
C HIS A 257 -11.17 1.07 -26.28
N ARG A 258 -10.47 2.17 -26.60
CA ARG A 258 -11.08 3.39 -27.11
C ARG A 258 -11.44 3.22 -28.59
N ILE A 259 -12.62 3.70 -28.97
CA ILE A 259 -13.13 3.67 -30.34
C ILE A 259 -13.54 5.08 -30.81
N GLU A 260 -13.60 5.31 -32.12
CA GLU A 260 -13.96 6.62 -32.71
C GLU A 260 -15.48 6.88 -32.74
N GLY A 261 -16.29 5.95 -32.24
CA GLY A 261 -17.74 6.04 -32.16
C GLY A 261 -18.38 4.65 -32.16
N SER A 262 -19.69 4.59 -31.93
CA SER A 262 -20.46 3.34 -32.01
C SER A 262 -20.63 2.89 -33.47
N ASP A 263 -20.44 1.61 -33.74
CA ASP A 263 -20.76 1.02 -35.04
C ASP A 263 -22.23 0.54 -35.12
N GLY A 264 -22.96 0.61 -34.00
CA GLY A 264 -24.37 0.22 -33.86
C GLY A 264 -24.62 -1.28 -33.94
N THR A 265 -23.59 -2.12 -33.92
CA THR A 265 -23.72 -3.59 -34.04
C THR A 265 -23.80 -4.30 -32.69
N ARG A 266 -23.54 -3.58 -31.60
CA ARG A 266 -23.53 -4.08 -30.22
C ARG A 266 -24.51 -3.28 -29.37
N PRO A 267 -24.92 -3.83 -28.21
CA PRO A 267 -25.59 -3.02 -27.19
C PRO A 267 -24.76 -1.78 -26.89
N HIS A 268 -25.39 -0.61 -26.91
CA HIS A 268 -24.74 0.68 -26.70
C HIS A 268 -25.37 1.42 -25.52
N ALA A 269 -24.52 1.93 -24.64
CA ALA A 269 -24.92 2.81 -23.55
C ALA A 269 -24.20 4.16 -23.68
N THR A 270 -24.96 5.24 -23.51
CA THR A 270 -24.39 6.57 -23.29
C THR A 270 -24.58 6.95 -21.83
N LEU A 271 -23.49 7.28 -21.14
CA LEU A 271 -23.47 7.71 -19.75
C LEU A 271 -22.86 9.10 -19.62
N LEU A 272 -23.41 9.92 -18.76
CA LEU A 272 -22.70 11.10 -18.28
C LEU A 272 -21.49 10.65 -17.44
N ARG A 273 -20.43 11.45 -17.44
CA ARG A 273 -19.23 11.19 -16.63
C ARG A 273 -19.53 10.95 -15.14
N SER A 274 -20.52 11.65 -14.61
CA SER A 274 -21.01 11.50 -13.23
C SER A 274 -21.79 10.19 -13.02
N GLN A 275 -22.53 9.72 -14.02
CA GLN A 275 -23.27 8.45 -13.98
C GLN A 275 -22.33 7.25 -14.02
N LEU A 276 -21.21 7.33 -14.75
CA LEU A 276 -20.16 6.30 -14.72
C LEU A 276 -19.56 6.15 -13.30
N GLY A 277 -19.25 7.27 -12.64
CA GLY A 277 -18.80 7.25 -11.25
C GLY A 277 -19.86 6.71 -10.28
N ALA A 278 -21.14 7.02 -10.53
CA ALA A 278 -22.25 6.54 -9.73
C ALA A 278 -22.45 5.02 -9.87
N LEU A 279 -22.28 4.46 -11.08
CA LEU A 279 -22.35 3.02 -11.35
C LEU A 279 -21.36 2.23 -10.48
N ILE A 280 -20.11 2.71 -10.42
CA ILE A 280 -19.03 2.15 -9.61
C ILE A 280 -19.35 2.24 -8.11
N ALA A 281 -19.95 3.35 -7.69
CA ALA A 281 -20.41 3.54 -6.31
C ALA A 281 -21.66 2.70 -5.96
N GLY A 282 -22.10 1.79 -6.83
CA GLY A 282 -23.26 0.92 -6.62
C GLY A 282 -24.61 1.64 -6.73
N ARG A 283 -24.66 2.83 -7.35
CA ARG A 283 -25.93 3.51 -7.65
C ARG A 283 -26.61 2.84 -8.85
N PRO A 284 -27.94 2.73 -8.88
CA PRO A 284 -28.65 2.07 -9.97
C PRO A 284 -28.24 2.58 -11.34
N VAL A 285 -28.18 1.67 -12.32
CA VAL A 285 -27.98 2.01 -13.73
C VAL A 285 -29.01 3.08 -14.15
N PRO A 286 -28.59 4.15 -14.86
CA PRO A 286 -29.51 5.21 -15.27
C PRO A 286 -30.67 4.70 -16.14
N VAL A 287 -31.85 5.28 -15.93
CA VAL A 287 -33.01 5.05 -16.79
C VAL A 287 -32.81 5.74 -18.15
N GLY A 288 -33.37 5.17 -19.22
CA GLY A 288 -33.28 5.71 -20.58
C GLY A 288 -32.17 5.12 -21.45
N ILE A 289 -31.39 4.17 -20.91
CA ILE A 289 -30.46 3.32 -21.68
C ILE A 289 -31.27 2.21 -22.37
N GLU A 290 -30.84 1.80 -23.57
CA GLU A 290 -31.42 0.65 -24.27
C GLU A 290 -31.42 -0.61 -23.39
N ARG A 291 -32.48 -1.41 -23.46
CA ARG A 291 -32.70 -2.55 -22.55
C ARG A 291 -31.50 -3.50 -22.47
N ASP A 292 -30.95 -3.90 -23.62
CA ASP A 292 -29.86 -4.87 -23.65
C ASP A 292 -28.60 -4.29 -22.99
N ALA A 293 -28.27 -3.03 -23.27
CA ALA A 293 -27.13 -2.34 -22.66
C ALA A 293 -27.36 -2.08 -21.15
N HIS A 294 -28.60 -1.75 -20.77
CA HIS A 294 -28.98 -1.58 -19.37
C HIS A 294 -28.84 -2.90 -18.58
N ASP A 295 -29.29 -4.02 -19.13
CA ASP A 295 -29.19 -5.33 -18.50
C ASP A 295 -27.73 -5.77 -18.36
N LEU A 296 -26.87 -5.49 -19.35
CA LEU A 296 -25.42 -5.75 -19.27
C LEU A 296 -24.73 -4.88 -18.20
N LEU A 297 -25.05 -3.58 -18.13
CA LEU A 297 -24.53 -2.70 -17.07
C LEU A 297 -25.01 -3.15 -15.68
N GLY A 298 -26.24 -3.63 -15.57
CA GLY A 298 -26.80 -4.17 -14.33
C GLY A 298 -26.09 -5.44 -13.88
N ARG A 299 -25.80 -6.36 -14.82
CA ARG A 299 -24.97 -7.54 -14.56
C ARG A 299 -23.57 -7.16 -14.10
N LEU A 300 -22.89 -6.26 -14.84
CA LEU A 300 -21.57 -5.75 -14.47
C LEU A 300 -21.56 -5.18 -13.05
N GLN A 301 -22.53 -4.33 -12.73
CA GLN A 301 -22.69 -3.77 -11.39
C GLN A 301 -22.89 -4.86 -10.32
N GLY A 302 -23.67 -5.91 -10.64
CA GLY A 302 -23.90 -7.05 -9.75
C GLY A 302 -22.64 -7.84 -9.38
N TYR A 303 -21.57 -7.70 -10.17
CA TYR A 303 -20.27 -8.32 -9.92
C TYR A 303 -19.29 -7.41 -9.16
N LEU A 304 -19.62 -6.13 -8.95
CA LEU A 304 -18.71 -5.20 -8.27
C LEU A 304 -18.68 -5.46 -6.76
N VAL A 305 -17.47 -5.40 -6.21
CA VAL A 305 -17.21 -5.44 -4.77
C VAL A 305 -17.07 -4.01 -4.27
N ASN A 306 -17.76 -3.69 -3.18
CA ASN A 306 -17.56 -2.43 -2.49
C ASN A 306 -16.22 -2.45 -1.73
N LEU A 307 -15.13 -2.05 -2.40
CA LEU A 307 -13.79 -1.99 -1.82
C LEU A 307 -13.72 -1.05 -0.59
N ALA A 308 -14.61 -0.06 -0.51
CA ALA A 308 -14.71 0.83 0.65
C ALA A 308 -15.17 0.10 1.91
N ALA A 309 -16.02 -0.92 1.76
CA ALA A 309 -16.44 -1.76 2.88
C ALA A 309 -15.28 -2.61 3.43
N SER A 310 -14.28 -2.90 2.60
CA SER A 310 -13.08 -3.65 2.97
C SER A 310 -11.94 -2.75 3.46
N SER A 311 -12.14 -1.44 3.62
CA SER A 311 -11.07 -0.48 3.96
C SER A 311 -10.47 -0.65 5.37
N ARG A 312 -11.04 -1.54 6.20
CA ARG A 312 -10.62 -1.82 7.58
C ARG A 312 -10.28 -3.29 7.77
N PHE A 313 -9.42 -3.82 6.92
CA PHE A 313 -8.88 -5.16 7.08
C PHE A 313 -7.87 -5.20 8.23
N ASN A 314 -7.79 -6.32 8.93
CA ASN A 314 -6.76 -6.53 9.94
C ASN A 314 -5.37 -6.57 9.28
N ILE A 315 -4.38 -5.98 9.96
CA ILE A 315 -2.97 -5.99 9.51
C ILE A 315 -2.11 -6.77 10.51
N ILE A 316 -2.28 -6.50 11.80
CA ILE A 316 -1.46 -7.09 12.88
C ILE A 316 -2.00 -8.42 13.42
N GLU A 317 -3.09 -8.93 12.85
CA GLU A 317 -3.72 -10.20 13.19
C GLU A 317 -4.53 -10.75 12.01
N PRO A 318 -4.82 -12.07 11.95
CA PRO A 318 -5.68 -12.70 10.95
C PRO A 318 -7.13 -12.19 10.88
#